data_AF-K2IXS4-F1
#
_entry.id   AF-K2IXS4-F1
#
_cell.length_a   1.000
_cell.length_b   1.000
_cell.length_c   1.000
_cell.angle_alpha   90.00
_cell.angle_beta   90.00
_cell.angle_gamma   90.00
#
_symmetry.space_group_name_H-M   'P 1'
#
loop_
_entity.id
_entity.type
_entity.pdbx_description
1 polymer ?
#
loop_
_entity_poly.entity_id
_entity_poly.type
_entity_poly.pdbx_seq_one_letter_code
_entity_poly.pdbx_strand_id
1 'polypeptide(L)'
;MDLDLSIAGAKEERARLKQFHVLLNSPDIIPEQAYRMSANLYPLVCCINNIIGLYLSKNYEIIPLFISRALSHISNHPAQPAGIAYQTTAMLYLKHMTHILKSYSAISREFLYELIPEEVLNAGPQQVPFNAEST
;
A
#
# COMPACT_ATOMS: atom_id res chain seq x y z
N MET A 1 -8.35 -7.69 15.58
CA MET A 1 -9.31 -6.62 15.27
C MET A 1 -9.77 -6.81 13.84
N ASP A 2 -11.07 -6.73 13.54
CA ASP A 2 -11.59 -6.92 12.18
C ASP A 2 -11.97 -5.58 11.53
N LEU A 3 -12.03 -5.53 10.19
CA LEU A 3 -12.59 -4.38 9.48
C LEU A 3 -14.12 -4.39 9.63
N ASP A 4 -14.71 -3.23 9.85
CA ASP A 4 -16.15 -3.06 9.84
C ASP A 4 -16.69 -2.99 8.40
N LEU A 5 -17.09 -4.15 7.89
CA LEU A 5 -17.67 -4.29 6.55
C LEU A 5 -19.15 -3.91 6.48
N SER A 6 -19.76 -3.46 7.59
CA SER A 6 -21.13 -2.95 7.60
C SER A 6 -21.21 -1.50 7.13
N ILE A 7 -20.10 -0.76 7.22
CA ILE A 7 -19.99 0.61 6.75
C ILE A 7 -20.12 0.65 5.22
N ALA A 8 -20.93 1.58 4.72
CA ALA A 8 -21.10 1.79 3.28
C ALA A 8 -19.74 2.04 2.58
N GLY A 9 -19.52 1.40 1.44
CA GLY A 9 -18.25 1.48 0.70
C GLY A 9 -17.19 0.48 1.14
N ALA A 10 -17.27 -0.10 2.35
CA ALA A 10 -16.19 -0.95 2.89
C ALA A 10 -15.91 -2.20 2.02
N LYS A 11 -16.96 -2.75 1.37
CA LYS A 11 -16.81 -3.92 0.49
C LYS A 11 -16.15 -3.57 -0.82
N GLU A 12 -16.50 -2.41 -1.39
CA GLU A 12 -15.93 -1.86 -2.62
C GLU A 12 -14.46 -1.53 -2.41
N GLU A 13 -14.12 -0.85 -1.32
CA GLU A 13 -12.74 -0.51 -0.97
C GLU A 13 -11.90 -1.77 -0.70
N ARG A 14 -12.48 -2.80 -0.06
CA ARG A 14 -11.84 -4.12 0.09
C ARG A 14 -11.61 -4.82 -1.26
N ALA A 15 -12.56 -4.74 -2.18
CA ALA A 15 -12.39 -5.32 -3.52
C ALA A 15 -11.25 -4.61 -4.28
N ARG A 16 -11.15 -3.29 -4.12
CA ARG A 16 -10.07 -2.50 -4.72
C ARG A 16 -8.70 -2.81 -4.13
N LEU A 17 -8.60 -3.05 -2.82
CA LEU A 17 -7.34 -3.56 -2.21
C LEU A 17 -6.87 -4.86 -2.85
N LYS A 18 -7.78 -5.81 -3.12
CA LYS A 18 -7.41 -7.06 -3.78
C LYS A 18 -6.83 -6.83 -5.17
N GLN A 19 -7.37 -5.87 -5.91
CA GLN A 19 -6.84 -5.48 -7.22
C GLN A 19 -5.44 -4.88 -7.10
N PHE A 20 -5.20 -4.01 -6.11
CA PHE A 20 -3.84 -3.52 -5.82
C PHE A 20 -2.89 -4.66 -5.45
N HIS A 21 -3.31 -5.63 -4.64
CA HIS A 21 -2.48 -6.77 -4.25
C HIS A 21 -2.07 -7.61 -5.46
N VAL A 22 -2.99 -7.84 -6.40
CA VAL A 22 -2.68 -8.52 -7.67
C VAL A 22 -1.69 -7.69 -8.47
N LEU A 23 -1.95 -6.40 -8.66
CA LEU A 23 -1.13 -5.53 -9.49
C LEU A 23 0.31 -5.38 -8.96
N LEU A 24 0.47 -5.17 -7.65
CA LEU A 24 1.78 -5.03 -7.00
C LEU A 24 2.63 -6.31 -7.00
N ASN A 25 2.00 -7.45 -7.27
CA ASN A 25 2.68 -8.74 -7.42
C ASN A 25 2.73 -9.21 -8.88
N SER A 26 2.25 -8.41 -9.84
CA SER A 26 2.32 -8.74 -11.26
C SER A 26 3.75 -8.56 -11.78
N PRO A 27 4.28 -9.50 -12.59
CA PRO A 27 5.56 -9.33 -13.28
C PRO A 27 5.61 -8.09 -14.19
N ASP A 28 4.45 -7.56 -14.60
CA ASP A 28 4.37 -6.36 -15.45
C ASP A 28 4.71 -5.07 -14.69
N ILE A 29 4.58 -5.08 -13.36
CA ILE A 29 4.76 -3.90 -12.51
C ILE A 29 6.02 -4.00 -11.66
N ILE A 30 6.33 -5.19 -11.14
CA ILE A 30 7.53 -5.38 -10.33
C ILE A 30 8.73 -5.66 -11.22
N PRO A 31 9.79 -4.83 -11.17
CA PRO A 31 11.00 -5.12 -11.94
C PRO A 31 11.61 -6.44 -11.48
N GLU A 32 12.05 -7.27 -12.42
CA GLU A 32 12.61 -8.61 -12.13
C GLU A 32 13.73 -8.56 -11.07
N GLN A 33 14.56 -7.51 -11.12
CA GLN A 33 15.67 -7.32 -10.19
C GLN A 33 15.27 -6.84 -8.80
N ALA A 34 14.01 -6.42 -8.59
CA ALA A 34 13.54 -5.84 -7.33
C ALA A 34 13.56 -6.83 -6.16
N TYR A 35 13.62 -8.14 -6.43
CA TYR A 35 13.74 -9.19 -5.42
C TYR A 35 15.19 -9.46 -4.96
N ARG A 36 16.19 -8.82 -5.58
CA ARG A 36 17.58 -8.94 -5.13
C ARG A 36 17.79 -8.06 -3.91
N MET A 37 18.39 -8.60 -2.84
CA MET A 37 18.67 -7.83 -1.63
C MET A 37 19.51 -6.56 -1.86
N SER A 38 20.35 -6.57 -2.90
CA SER A 38 21.17 -5.43 -3.30
C SER A 38 20.40 -4.39 -4.12
N ALA A 39 19.17 -4.68 -4.54
CA ALA A 39 18.38 -3.76 -5.34
C ALA A 39 17.75 -2.68 -4.46
N ASN A 40 17.80 -1.45 -4.95
CA ASN A 40 17.24 -0.29 -4.26
C ASN A 40 15.75 -0.45 -3.91
N LEU A 41 14.96 -1.12 -4.77
CA LEU A 41 13.52 -1.34 -4.54
C LEU A 41 13.21 -2.42 -3.50
N TYR A 42 14.17 -3.29 -3.16
CA TYR A 42 13.93 -4.45 -2.31
C TYR A 42 13.29 -4.10 -0.95
N PRO A 43 13.74 -3.06 -0.22
CA PRO A 43 13.11 -2.68 1.04
C PRO A 43 11.65 -2.25 0.87
N LEU A 44 11.32 -1.55 -0.23
CA LEU A 44 9.94 -1.17 -0.52
C LEU A 44 9.08 -2.40 -0.80
N VAL A 45 9.54 -3.31 -1.65
CA VAL A 45 8.84 -4.57 -1.96
C VAL A 45 8.56 -5.35 -0.68
N CYS A 46 9.55 -5.46 0.21
CA CYS A 46 9.39 -6.11 1.51
C CYS A 46 8.36 -5.40 2.40
N CYS A 47 8.36 -4.07 2.46
CA CYS A 47 7.35 -3.33 3.22
C CYS A 47 5.94 -3.56 2.68
N ILE A 48 5.77 -3.50 1.36
CA ILE A 48 4.48 -3.75 0.70
C ILE A 48 3.99 -5.17 0.98
N ASN A 49 4.85 -6.17 0.81
CA ASN A 49 4.48 -7.57 1.06
C ASN A 49 4.14 -7.82 2.54
N ASN A 50 4.86 -7.20 3.47
CA ASN A 50 4.52 -7.26 4.89
C ASN A 50 3.15 -6.62 5.18
N ILE A 51 2.83 -5.47 4.58
CA ILE A 51 1.50 -4.86 4.71
C ILE A 51 0.42 -5.79 4.19
N ILE A 52 0.63 -6.42 3.02
CA ILE A 52 -0.31 -7.39 2.45
C ILE A 52 -0.50 -8.58 3.39
N GLY A 53 0.59 -9.18 3.88
CA GLY A 53 0.54 -10.31 4.80
C GLY A 53 -0.16 -9.98 6.12
N LEU A 54 0.13 -8.81 6.70
CA LEU A 54 -0.55 -8.30 7.90
C LEU A 54 -2.04 -8.08 7.65
N TYR A 55 -2.40 -7.49 6.51
CA TYR A 55 -3.80 -7.28 6.12
C TYR A 55 -4.55 -8.61 6.00
N LEU A 56 -3.99 -9.58 5.27
CA LEU A 56 -4.61 -10.90 5.07
C LEU A 56 -4.72 -11.69 6.39
N SER A 57 -3.79 -11.46 7.31
CA SER A 57 -3.79 -12.06 8.65
C SER A 57 -4.63 -11.30 9.68
N LYS A 58 -5.33 -10.22 9.26
CA LYS A 58 -6.13 -9.34 10.13
C LYS A 58 -5.33 -8.69 11.26
N ASN A 59 -4.02 -8.53 11.06
CA ASN A 59 -3.11 -7.87 12.00
C ASN A 59 -2.92 -6.40 11.59
N TYR A 60 -4.00 -5.63 11.67
CA TYR A 60 -4.02 -4.26 11.16
C TYR A 60 -3.21 -3.27 12.01
N GLU A 61 -3.07 -3.53 13.31
CA GLU A 61 -2.39 -2.64 14.27
C GLU A 61 -0.93 -2.36 13.89
N ILE A 62 -0.26 -3.30 13.22
CA ILE A 62 1.14 -3.16 12.82
C ILE A 62 1.30 -2.49 11.44
N ILE A 63 0.23 -2.44 10.64
CA ILE A 63 0.29 -1.90 9.28
C ILE A 63 0.78 -0.44 9.22
N PRO A 64 0.32 0.50 10.09
CA PRO A 64 0.78 1.90 10.05
C PRO A 64 2.30 2.06 10.15
N LEU A 65 2.98 1.20 10.91
CA LEU A 65 4.45 1.20 11.02
C LEU A 65 5.11 0.88 9.66
N PHE A 66 4.59 -0.12 8.94
CA PHE A 66 5.12 -0.47 7.62
C PHE A 66 4.75 0.55 6.55
N ILE A 67 3.59 1.22 6.67
CA ILE A 67 3.26 2.37 5.82
C ILE A 67 4.29 3.47 6.01
N SER A 68 4.58 3.85 7.26
CA SER A 68 5.59 4.86 7.59
C SER A 68 6.97 4.53 6.99
N ARG A 69 7.42 3.28 7.15
CA ARG A 69 8.68 2.79 6.57
C ARG A 69 8.71 2.83 5.06
N ALA A 70 7.62 2.43 4.40
CA ALA A 70 7.51 2.46 2.95
C ALA A 70 7.56 3.90 2.41
N LEU A 71 6.85 4.83 3.05
CA LEU A 71 6.86 6.25 2.70
C LEU A 71 8.25 6.88 2.88
N SER A 72 8.92 6.58 4.00
CA SER A 72 10.29 7.00 4.26
C SER A 72 11.25 6.47 3.18
N HIS A 73 11.09 5.20 2.76
CA HIS A 73 11.89 4.65 1.70
C HIS A 73 11.67 5.38 0.37
N ILE A 74 10.42 5.59 -0.04
CA ILE A 74 10.08 6.30 -1.29
C ILE A 74 10.67 7.72 -1.31
N SER A 75 10.57 8.45 -0.20
CA SER A 75 11.12 9.80 -0.07
C SER A 75 12.65 9.84 -0.22
N ASN A 76 13.35 8.88 0.39
CA ASN A 76 14.81 8.83 0.39
C ASN A 76 15.41 8.16 -0.84
N HIS A 77 14.62 7.39 -1.59
CA HIS A 77 15.08 6.59 -2.73
C HIS A 77 14.15 6.77 -3.93
N PRO A 78 14.23 7.91 -4.63
CA PRO A 78 13.42 8.18 -5.82
C PRO A 78 13.53 7.05 -6.85
N ALA A 79 12.42 6.77 -7.52
CA ALA A 79 12.35 5.73 -8.54
C ALA A 79 13.39 5.94 -9.65
N GLN A 80 14.17 4.89 -9.92
CA GLN A 80 14.87 4.74 -11.19
C GLN A 80 13.85 4.41 -12.29
N PRO A 81 14.14 4.62 -13.59
CA PRO A 81 13.16 4.44 -14.67
C PRO A 81 12.38 3.13 -14.62
N ALA A 82 13.07 2.01 -14.38
CA ALA A 82 12.44 0.69 -14.27
C ALA A 82 11.50 0.56 -13.04
N GLY A 83 11.72 1.34 -11.98
CA GLY A 83 10.97 1.29 -10.73
C GLY A 83 9.82 2.30 -10.62
N ILE A 84 9.64 3.18 -11.61
CA ILE A 84 8.63 4.26 -11.56
C ILE A 84 7.23 3.65 -11.42
N ALA A 85 6.87 2.71 -12.30
CA ALA A 85 5.56 2.06 -12.27
C ALA A 85 5.27 1.40 -10.91
N TYR A 86 6.25 0.69 -10.35
CA TYR A 86 6.13 0.06 -9.04
C TYR A 86 5.96 1.09 -7.92
N GLN A 87 6.83 2.10 -7.82
CA GLN A 87 6.74 3.09 -6.74
C GLN A 87 5.46 3.91 -6.81
N THR A 88 5.02 4.30 -8.02
CA THR A 88 3.74 5.01 -8.21
C THR A 88 2.56 4.15 -7.75
N THR A 89 2.53 2.88 -8.14
CA THR A 89 1.48 1.93 -7.74
C THR A 89 1.51 1.69 -6.23
N ALA A 90 2.71 1.54 -5.64
CA ALA A 90 2.90 1.38 -4.21
C ALA A 90 2.40 2.61 -3.44
N MET A 91 2.68 3.83 -3.89
CA MET A 91 2.18 5.06 -3.27
C MET A 91 0.64 5.13 -3.28
N LEU A 92 0.00 4.78 -4.40
CA LEU A 92 -1.47 4.71 -4.47
C LEU A 92 -2.03 3.66 -3.52
N TYR A 93 -1.39 2.49 -3.46
CA TYR A 93 -1.77 1.45 -2.50
C TYR A 93 -1.64 1.91 -1.05
N LEU A 94 -0.54 2.56 -0.67
CA LEU A 94 -0.31 3.06 0.69
C LEU A 94 -1.38 4.07 1.11
N LYS A 95 -1.72 5.01 0.22
CA LYS A 95 -2.82 5.97 0.42
C LYS A 95 -4.16 5.26 0.61
N HIS A 96 -4.47 4.28 -0.23
CA HIS A 96 -5.72 3.54 -0.14
C HIS A 96 -5.81 2.62 1.10
N MET A 97 -4.71 1.95 1.48
CA MET A 97 -4.64 1.19 2.72
C MET A 97 -4.85 2.11 3.92
N THR A 98 -4.22 3.29 3.92
CA THR A 98 -4.40 4.29 4.97
C THR A 98 -5.86 4.73 5.09
N HIS A 99 -6.52 4.99 3.96
CA HIS A 99 -7.95 5.29 3.93
C HIS A 99 -8.77 4.17 4.59
N ILE A 100 -8.48 2.91 4.27
CA ILE A 100 -9.22 1.77 4.83
C ILE A 100 -9.00 1.63 6.33
N LEU A 101 -7.77 1.79 6.82
CA LEU A 101 -7.49 1.76 8.25
C LEU A 101 -8.23 2.89 8.98
N LYS A 102 -8.19 4.12 8.43
CA LYS A 102 -8.85 5.29 9.01
C LYS A 102 -10.39 5.19 9.02
N SER A 103 -10.96 4.57 7.98
CA SER A 103 -12.42 4.57 7.76
C SER A 103 -13.12 3.30 8.25
N TYR A 104 -12.45 2.16 8.25
CA TYR A 104 -13.09 0.86 8.45
C TYR A 104 -12.41 -0.03 9.49
N SER A 105 -11.38 0.44 10.19
CA SER A 105 -10.76 -0.30 11.30
C SER A 105 -10.99 0.41 12.63
N ALA A 106 -10.78 -0.29 13.75
CA ALA A 106 -10.85 0.30 15.09
C ALA A 106 -9.48 0.81 15.58
N ILE A 107 -8.50 0.99 14.69
CA ILE A 107 -7.22 1.62 15.03
C ILE A 107 -7.48 3.08 15.43
N SER A 108 -6.84 3.52 16.52
CA SER A 108 -7.00 4.89 17.00
C SER A 108 -6.47 5.90 15.98
N ARG A 109 -7.13 7.04 15.88
CA ARG A 109 -6.72 8.09 14.94
C ARG A 109 -5.37 8.65 15.34
N GLU A 110 -5.14 8.83 16.64
CA GLU A 110 -3.90 9.35 17.22
C GLU A 110 -2.69 8.54 16.76
N PHE A 111 -2.79 7.21 16.77
CA PHE A 111 -1.72 6.33 16.31
C PHE A 111 -1.47 6.44 14.79
N LEU A 112 -2.53 6.61 14.00
CA LEU A 112 -2.39 6.86 12.55
C LEU A 112 -1.71 8.21 12.28
N TYR A 113 -2.08 9.27 13.00
CA TYR A 113 -1.48 10.61 12.87
C TYR A 113 -0.01 10.67 13.31
N GLU A 114 0.39 9.83 14.28
CA GLU A 114 1.78 9.74 14.71
C GLU A 114 2.70 9.15 13.62
N LEU A 115 2.21 8.16 12.87
CA LEU A 115 3.05 7.35 11.97
C LEU A 115 2.94 7.74 10.49
N ILE A 116 1.80 8.30 10.08
CA ILE A 116 1.48 8.51 8.67
C ILE A 116 1.35 10.02 8.41
N PRO A 117 2.06 10.58 7.41
CA PRO A 117 1.92 11.98 7.02
C PRO A 117 0.48 12.35 6.67
N GLU A 118 0.10 13.60 6.99
CA GLU A 118 -1.25 14.11 6.78
C GLU A 118 -1.72 14.00 5.33
N GLU A 119 -0.82 14.24 4.37
CA GLU A 119 -1.09 14.12 2.93
C GLU A 119 -1.55 12.70 2.52
N VAL A 120 -1.05 11.66 3.19
CA VAL A 120 -1.42 10.26 2.93
C VAL A 120 -2.70 9.92 3.70
N LEU A 121 -2.85 10.42 4.94
CA LEU A 121 -4.06 10.23 5.76
C LEU A 121 -5.32 10.85 5.15
N ASN A 122 -5.17 11.93 4.39
CA ASN A 122 -6.26 12.67 3.78
C ASN A 122 -6.41 12.41 2.27
N ALA A 123 -5.61 11.51 1.69
CA ALA A 123 -5.67 11.19 0.27
C ALA A 123 -6.99 10.55 -0.18
N GLY A 124 -7.74 9.94 0.74
CA GLY A 124 -9.01 9.27 0.45
C GLY A 124 -8.83 7.98 -0.37
N PRO A 125 -9.93 7.44 -0.93
CA PRO A 125 -9.89 6.25 -1.76
C PRO A 125 -9.07 6.51 -3.03
N GLN A 126 -8.17 5.59 -3.39
CA GLN A 126 -7.41 5.66 -4.63
C GLN A 126 -8.01 4.74 -5.69
N GLN A 127 -7.69 4.97 -6.95
CA GLN A 127 -8.01 4.07 -8.05
C GLN A 127 -6.82 3.17 -8.38
N VAL A 128 -7.09 1.93 -8.79
CA VAL A 128 -6.04 1.05 -9.30
C VAL A 128 -5.65 1.56 -10.69
N PRO A 129 -4.35 1.70 -10.99
CA PRO A 129 -3.89 2.04 -12.33
C PRO A 129 -4.45 1.04 -13.36
N PHE A 130 -4.94 1.54 -14.49
CA PHE A 130 -5.26 0.71 -15.63
C PHE A 130 -3.95 0.22 -16.27
N ASN A 131 -3.74 -1.10 -16.33
CA ASN A 131 -2.73 -1.67 -17.23
C ASN A 131 -3.26 -1.53 -18.66
N ALA A 132 -2.76 -0.54 -19.41
CA ALA A 132 -3.13 -0.30 -20.81
C ALA A 132 -2.41 -1.25 -21.79
N GLU A 133 -1.65 -2.24 -21.31
CA GLU A 133 -0.86 -3.15 -22.14
C GLU A 133 -1.40 -4.58 -22.04
N SER A 134 -2.59 -4.80 -22.60
CA SER A 134 -3.15 -6.13 -22.88
C SER A 134 -4.18 -6.01 -24.01
N THR A 135 -3.74 -5.51 -25.16
CA THR A 135 -4.45 -5.60 -26.45
C THR A 135 -3.46 -6.00 -27.52
#